data_AF-A0A9R0VW58-F1
#
_entry.id   AF-A0A9R0VW58-F1
#
_cell.length_a   1.000
_cell.length_b   1.000
_cell.length_c   1.000
_cell.angle_alpha   90.00
_cell.angle_beta   90.00
_cell.angle_gamma   90.00
#
_symmetry.space_group_name_H-M   'P 1'
#
loop_
_entity.id
_entity.type
_entity.pdbx_description
1 polymer ?
#
loop_
_entity_poly.entity_id
_entity_poly.type
_entity_poly.pdbx_seq_one_letter_code
_entity_poly.pdbx_strand_id
1 'polypeptide(L)'
;MGTKKKTKPSRGRKKAKTSADQALALDYVRAWAHPTPPPEHSTADAADGFLPPHAARMASGGGANVLFELHSHSNHSDGFLSPSALVERAHRNGVKVLALTDHDTMAGIPEAMSAAHKCGIRIIPGVEISALHSPREIPGAGEPVHILAYYGMCGPSRFDELDSMLLNIRNGRYLRAKNILAKLNSLKMPIKWERVTKIAGEGVAPGRLHIARALVEAGYVDNVRQAFNKYLGDDGPAYAT
;
A
#
# COMPACT_ATOMS: atom_id res chain seq x y z
N MET A 1 -26.57 55.10 1.02
CA MET A 1 -25.17 54.63 1.19
C MET A 1 -25.09 53.17 0.77
N GLY A 2 -24.72 52.89 -0.48
CA GLY A 2 -24.58 51.52 -1.00
C GLY A 2 -23.14 51.26 -1.41
N THR A 3 -22.39 50.52 -0.59
CA THR A 3 -20.99 50.17 -0.86
C THR A 3 -20.90 48.99 -1.81
N LYS A 4 -20.56 49.25 -3.09
CA LYS A 4 -20.24 48.20 -4.06
C LYS A 4 -18.93 47.51 -3.66
N LYS A 5 -19.01 46.25 -3.22
CA LYS A 5 -17.84 45.36 -3.07
C LYS A 5 -17.22 45.09 -4.45
N LYS A 6 -16.00 45.59 -4.67
CA LYS A 6 -15.17 45.21 -5.83
C LYS A 6 -14.64 43.79 -5.61
N THR A 7 -15.12 42.82 -6.40
CA THR A 7 -14.56 41.48 -6.51
C THR A 7 -13.21 41.55 -7.22
N LYS A 8 -12.13 41.12 -6.54
CA LYS A 8 -10.80 40.96 -7.16
C LYS A 8 -10.82 39.78 -8.14
N PRO A 9 -10.21 39.88 -9.33
CA PRO A 9 -10.15 38.77 -10.27
C PRO A 9 -9.22 37.67 -9.73
N SER A 10 -9.68 36.41 -9.77
CA SER A 10 -8.87 35.26 -9.42
C SER A 10 -7.70 35.17 -10.41
N ARG A 11 -6.46 35.27 -9.91
CA ARG A 11 -5.26 34.95 -10.70
C ARG A 11 -5.31 33.47 -11.07
N GLY A 12 -5.76 33.17 -12.28
CA GLY A 12 -5.60 31.84 -12.87
C GLY A 12 -4.13 31.46 -12.84
N ARG A 13 -3.79 30.40 -12.11
CA ARG A 13 -2.45 29.80 -12.11
C ARG A 13 -2.18 29.34 -13.55
N LYS A 14 -1.38 30.09 -14.32
CA LYS A 14 -0.90 29.62 -15.63
C LYS A 14 -0.12 28.33 -15.38
N LYS A 15 -0.61 27.19 -15.88
CA LYS A 15 0.14 25.93 -15.86
C LYS A 15 1.47 26.19 -16.57
N ALA A 16 2.58 25.88 -15.91
CA ALA A 16 3.90 25.98 -16.52
C ALA A 16 3.91 25.13 -17.81
N LYS A 17 4.47 25.68 -18.90
CA LYS A 17 4.67 24.90 -20.12
C LYS A 17 5.67 23.78 -19.81
N THR A 18 5.29 22.54 -20.11
CA THR A 18 6.16 21.37 -20.05
C THR A 18 7.39 21.59 -20.92
N SER A 19 8.59 21.30 -20.42
CA SER A 19 9.81 21.35 -21.24
C SER A 19 9.81 20.24 -22.29
N ALA A 20 10.66 20.36 -23.33
CA ALA A 20 10.84 19.31 -24.33
C ALA A 20 11.27 17.98 -23.68
N ASP A 21 12.18 18.04 -22.71
CA ASP A 21 12.66 16.86 -21.97
C ASP A 21 11.54 16.20 -21.15
N GLN A 22 10.66 17.00 -20.52
CA GLN A 22 9.52 16.47 -19.77
C GLN A 22 8.49 15.83 -20.69
N ALA A 23 8.28 16.38 -21.90
CA ALA A 23 7.39 15.79 -22.89
C ALA A 23 7.94 14.44 -23.39
N LEU A 24 9.23 14.40 -23.71
CA LEU A 24 9.92 13.18 -24.13
C LEU A 24 9.89 12.11 -23.03
N ALA A 25 10.17 12.48 -21.77
CA ALA A 25 10.08 11.56 -20.63
C ALA A 25 8.67 11.00 -20.44
N LEU A 26 7.64 11.84 -20.61
CA LEU A 26 6.25 11.40 -20.51
C LEU A 26 5.89 10.38 -21.60
N ASP A 27 6.39 10.57 -22.82
CA ASP A 27 6.15 9.63 -23.91
C ASP A 27 6.83 8.27 -23.64
N TYR A 28 8.05 8.26 -23.10
CA TYR A 28 8.70 7.03 -22.64
C TYR A 28 7.91 6.33 -21.52
N VAL A 29 7.41 7.08 -20.54
CA VAL A 29 6.60 6.52 -19.45
C VAL A 29 5.30 5.91 -19.97
N ARG A 30 4.63 6.58 -20.93
CA ARG A 30 3.42 6.07 -21.57
C ARG A 30 3.70 4.79 -22.35
N ALA A 31 4.71 4.80 -23.22
CA ALA A 31 5.10 3.63 -24.00
C ALA A 31 5.49 2.46 -23.09
N TRP A 32 6.23 2.74 -22.01
CA TRP A 32 6.57 1.72 -21.03
C TRP A 32 5.31 1.18 -20.35
N ALA A 33 4.44 2.01 -19.77
CA ALA A 33 3.31 1.57 -18.94
C ALA A 33 2.28 0.65 -19.64
N HIS A 34 2.25 0.63 -20.98
CA HIS A 34 1.40 -0.26 -21.76
C HIS A 34 2.22 -1.46 -22.26
N PRO A 35 2.24 -2.61 -21.55
CA PRO A 35 2.85 -3.81 -22.08
C PRO A 35 2.11 -4.28 -23.34
N THR A 36 2.84 -4.84 -24.30
CA THR A 36 2.25 -5.54 -25.45
C THR A 36 1.37 -6.67 -24.92
N PRO A 37 0.09 -6.78 -25.30
CA PRO A 37 -0.79 -7.81 -24.76
C PRO A 37 -0.29 -9.20 -25.15
N PRO A 38 -0.44 -10.22 -24.28
CA PRO A 38 -0.25 -11.62 -24.68
C PRO A 38 -1.26 -12.01 -25.78
N PRO A 39 -0.96 -13.00 -26.63
CA PRO A 39 -1.89 -13.46 -27.66
C PRO A 39 -3.23 -13.89 -27.03
N GLU A 40 -4.33 -13.46 -27.63
CA GLU A 40 -5.66 -13.67 -27.08
C GLU A 40 -6.01 -15.16 -26.98
N HIS A 41 -6.38 -15.62 -25.77
CA HIS A 41 -7.24 -16.79 -25.61
C HIS A 41 -8.66 -16.32 -25.36
N SER A 42 -9.51 -16.54 -26.37
CA SER A 42 -10.94 -16.29 -26.32
C SER A 42 -11.58 -16.99 -25.12
N THR A 43 -12.17 -16.21 -24.21
CA THR A 43 -13.41 -16.59 -23.54
C THR A 43 -14.26 -15.33 -23.32
N ALA A 44 -15.53 -15.45 -23.67
CA ALA A 44 -16.55 -14.41 -23.62
C ALA A 44 -17.09 -14.21 -22.19
N ASP A 45 -17.74 -13.05 -22.03
CA ASP A 45 -18.64 -12.61 -20.96
C ASP A 45 -18.07 -12.22 -19.59
N ALA A 46 -18.09 -10.91 -19.32
CA ALA A 46 -18.89 -10.33 -18.25
C ALA A 46 -18.96 -8.80 -18.41
N ALA A 47 -20.12 -8.31 -18.88
CA ALA A 47 -20.49 -6.92 -18.73
C ALA A 47 -20.94 -6.70 -17.28
N ASP A 48 -20.26 -5.84 -16.52
CA ASP A 48 -20.79 -5.36 -15.23
C ASP A 48 -20.55 -3.85 -15.09
N GLY A 49 -21.67 -3.13 -15.06
CA GLY A 49 -21.78 -1.67 -15.12
C GLY A 49 -21.52 -0.98 -13.80
N PHE A 50 -20.29 -1.04 -13.29
CA PHE A 50 -19.89 -0.22 -12.14
C PHE A 50 -18.47 0.32 -12.29
N LEU A 51 -18.27 1.18 -13.29
CA LEU A 51 -17.09 2.04 -13.35
C LEU A 51 -17.32 3.26 -12.44
N PRO A 52 -16.42 3.57 -11.48
CA PRO A 52 -16.53 4.80 -10.72
C PRO A 52 -16.47 6.03 -11.66
N PRO A 53 -17.18 7.14 -11.35
CA PRO A 53 -17.35 8.30 -12.24
C PRO A 53 -16.03 8.95 -12.73
N HIS A 54 -14.93 8.70 -12.02
CA HIS A 54 -13.61 9.21 -12.39
C HIS A 54 -12.96 8.43 -13.55
N ALA A 55 -13.25 7.14 -13.70
CA ALA A 55 -12.74 6.31 -14.80
C ALA A 55 -13.43 6.64 -16.13
N ALA A 56 -14.74 6.88 -16.10
CA ALA A 56 -15.52 7.24 -17.30
C ALA A 56 -15.13 8.60 -17.91
N ARG A 57 -14.65 9.56 -17.10
CA ARG A 57 -14.22 10.89 -17.57
C ARG A 57 -12.86 10.92 -18.30
N MET A 58 -12.06 9.87 -18.23
CA MET A 58 -10.73 9.80 -18.86
C MET A 58 -10.75 9.13 -20.25
N ALA A 59 -11.85 8.47 -20.62
CA ALA A 59 -11.97 7.76 -21.90
C ALA A 59 -12.24 8.69 -23.10
N SER A 60 -12.70 9.93 -22.86
CA SER A 60 -13.11 10.86 -23.90
C SER A 60 -12.29 12.16 -23.86
N GLY A 61 -11.13 12.15 -24.52
CA GLY A 61 -10.44 13.38 -24.98
C GLY A 61 -9.10 13.69 -24.31
N GLY A 62 -8.02 13.60 -25.09
CA GLY A 62 -6.64 13.97 -24.70
C GLY A 62 -5.85 12.77 -24.17
N GLY A 63 -4.69 12.47 -24.77
CA GLY A 63 -3.92 11.23 -24.58
C GLY A 63 -3.98 10.67 -23.16
N ALA A 64 -4.54 9.45 -23.05
CA ALA A 64 -4.96 8.85 -21.79
C ALA A 64 -3.89 9.00 -20.70
N ASN A 65 -4.25 9.64 -19.59
CA ASN A 65 -3.39 9.68 -18.42
C ASN A 65 -3.20 8.25 -17.92
N VAL A 66 -1.95 7.84 -17.77
CA VAL A 66 -1.58 6.55 -17.21
C VAL A 66 -1.75 6.63 -15.69
N LEU A 67 -2.56 5.74 -15.12
CA LEU A 67 -2.77 5.66 -13.68
C LEU A 67 -1.74 4.72 -13.05
N PHE A 68 -1.02 5.23 -12.06
CA PHE A 68 -0.05 4.51 -11.25
C PHE A 68 -0.60 4.36 -9.83
N GLU A 69 -0.45 3.17 -9.27
CA GLU A 69 -0.50 2.93 -7.83
C GLU A 69 0.91 2.51 -7.40
N LEU A 70 1.55 3.27 -6.52
CA LEU A 70 2.94 3.06 -6.13
C LEU A 70 3.09 2.57 -4.70
N HIS A 71 2.01 2.44 -3.92
CA HIS A 71 2.07 1.95 -2.56
C HIS A 71 0.83 1.11 -2.26
N SER A 72 1.00 -0.21 -2.29
CA SER A 72 -0.11 -1.14 -2.05
C SER A 72 0.34 -2.39 -1.32
N HIS A 73 -0.52 -2.91 -0.45
CA HIS A 73 -0.25 -4.10 0.37
C HIS A 73 -1.21 -5.22 0.03
N SER A 74 -0.68 -6.45 0.06
CA SER A 74 -1.43 -7.69 -0.03
C SER A 74 -1.57 -8.34 1.35
N ASN A 75 -2.23 -9.49 1.39
CA ASN A 75 -2.32 -10.34 2.57
C ASN A 75 -0.98 -11.01 2.95
N HIS A 76 0.11 -10.80 2.20
CA HIS A 76 1.46 -11.17 2.67
C HIS A 76 1.99 -10.25 3.77
N SER A 77 1.36 -9.09 3.99
CA SER A 77 1.64 -8.21 5.11
C SER A 77 0.40 -7.86 5.90
N ASP A 78 -0.22 -6.70 5.69
CA ASP A 78 -1.43 -6.27 6.41
C ASP A 78 -2.59 -5.86 5.49
N GLY A 79 -2.40 -6.02 4.18
CA GLY A 79 -3.46 -5.92 3.19
C GLY A 79 -4.55 -6.98 3.39
N PHE A 80 -5.64 -6.79 2.66
CA PHE A 80 -6.80 -7.70 2.74
C PHE A 80 -6.85 -8.68 1.56
N LEU A 81 -6.43 -8.25 0.38
CA LEU A 81 -6.49 -9.03 -0.85
C LEU A 81 -5.21 -9.83 -1.06
N SER A 82 -5.31 -10.99 -1.70
CA SER A 82 -4.12 -11.67 -2.22
C SER A 82 -3.44 -10.80 -3.29
N PRO A 83 -2.15 -11.02 -3.61
CA PRO A 83 -1.47 -10.34 -4.70
C PRO A 83 -2.25 -10.40 -6.02
N SER A 84 -2.82 -11.57 -6.38
CA SER A 84 -3.64 -11.72 -7.59
C SER A 84 -4.91 -10.86 -7.55
N ALA A 85 -5.67 -10.94 -6.46
CA ALA A 85 -6.93 -10.19 -6.34
C ALA A 85 -6.69 -8.66 -6.27
N LEU A 86 -5.56 -8.24 -5.71
CA LEU A 86 -5.12 -6.84 -5.69
C LEU A 86 -4.83 -6.34 -7.10
N VAL A 87 -4.10 -7.11 -7.90
CA VAL A 87 -3.80 -6.82 -9.31
C VAL A 87 -5.07 -6.72 -10.15
N GLU A 88 -5.97 -7.70 -10.03
CA GLU A 88 -7.26 -7.70 -10.75
C GLU A 88 -8.11 -6.48 -10.38
N ARG A 89 -8.14 -6.11 -9.10
CA ARG A 89 -8.81 -4.90 -8.63
C ARG A 89 -8.17 -3.64 -9.21
N ALA A 90 -6.84 -3.56 -9.26
CA ALA A 90 -6.13 -2.42 -9.83
C ALA A 90 -6.46 -2.28 -11.33
N HIS A 91 -6.40 -3.38 -12.08
CA HIS A 91 -6.78 -3.43 -13.49
C HIS A 91 -8.21 -2.92 -13.72
N ARG A 92 -9.20 -3.41 -12.96
CA ARG A 92 -10.61 -2.96 -13.06
C ARG A 92 -10.79 -1.47 -12.79
N ASN A 93 -9.90 -0.84 -12.03
CA ASN A 93 -9.92 0.60 -11.76
C ASN A 93 -9.07 1.42 -12.74
N GLY A 94 -8.54 0.80 -13.81
CA GLY A 94 -7.78 1.47 -14.85
C GLY A 94 -6.30 1.71 -14.52
N VAL A 95 -5.79 1.14 -13.42
CA VAL A 95 -4.35 1.19 -13.09
C VAL A 95 -3.58 0.44 -14.17
N LYS A 96 -2.49 1.04 -14.66
CA LYS A 96 -1.59 0.43 -15.65
C LYS A 96 -0.27 -0.02 -15.05
N VAL A 97 0.13 0.58 -13.93
CA VAL A 97 1.34 0.25 -13.20
C VAL A 97 1.01 0.20 -11.72
N LEU A 98 1.26 -0.94 -11.10
CA LEU A 98 1.03 -1.21 -9.68
C LEU A 98 2.37 -1.57 -9.03
N ALA A 99 2.75 -0.92 -7.93
CA ALA A 99 3.82 -1.39 -7.07
C ALA A 99 3.23 -2.18 -5.91
N LEU A 100 3.68 -3.42 -5.74
CA LEU A 100 3.38 -4.20 -4.53
C LEU A 100 4.52 -3.95 -3.54
N THR A 101 4.19 -3.38 -2.39
CA THR A 101 5.14 -2.89 -1.38
C THR A 101 4.75 -3.41 0.00
N ASP A 102 4.56 -4.72 0.11
CA ASP A 102 4.21 -5.35 1.39
C ASP A 102 5.23 -5.02 2.48
N HIS A 103 4.76 -4.90 3.72
CA HIS A 103 5.62 -4.59 4.85
C HIS A 103 6.66 -5.68 5.09
N ASP A 104 7.92 -5.29 5.02
CA ASP A 104 9.08 -6.12 5.33
C ASP A 104 9.06 -7.48 4.62
N THR A 105 8.49 -7.61 3.42
CA THR A 105 8.50 -8.86 2.64
C THR A 105 8.29 -8.60 1.16
N MET A 106 8.89 -9.45 0.32
CA MET A 106 8.66 -9.49 -1.13
C MET A 106 7.97 -10.80 -1.56
N ALA A 107 7.46 -11.59 -0.62
CA ALA A 107 6.91 -12.92 -0.89
C ALA A 107 5.71 -12.92 -1.86
N GLY A 108 4.94 -11.83 -1.93
CA GLY A 108 3.80 -11.69 -2.85
C GLY A 108 4.18 -11.30 -4.29
N ILE A 109 5.43 -10.91 -4.55
CA ILE A 109 5.86 -10.40 -5.87
C ILE A 109 5.67 -11.44 -6.99
N PRO A 110 6.07 -12.73 -6.86
CA PRO A 110 5.90 -13.69 -7.94
C PRO A 110 4.43 -13.90 -8.34
N GLU A 111 3.53 -13.96 -7.36
CA GLU A 111 2.09 -14.08 -7.60
C GLU A 111 1.56 -12.82 -8.30
N ALA A 112 1.91 -11.63 -7.81
CA ALA A 112 1.50 -10.35 -8.41
C ALA A 112 1.93 -10.24 -9.88
N MET A 113 3.18 -10.62 -10.18
CA MET A 113 3.70 -10.60 -11.55
C MET A 113 2.93 -11.56 -12.47
N SER A 114 2.61 -12.76 -11.99
CA SER A 114 1.81 -13.74 -12.75
C SER A 114 0.41 -13.21 -13.07
N ALA A 115 -0.28 -12.62 -12.09
CA ALA A 115 -1.58 -12.02 -12.30
C ALA A 115 -1.51 -10.81 -13.24
N ALA A 116 -0.48 -9.98 -13.11
CA ALA A 116 -0.35 -8.76 -13.89
C ALA A 116 -0.10 -9.05 -15.38
N HIS A 117 0.64 -10.12 -15.69
CA HIS A 117 0.79 -10.63 -17.05
C HIS A 117 -0.58 -10.97 -17.68
N LYS A 118 -1.49 -11.60 -16.92
CA LYS A 118 -2.85 -11.93 -17.39
C LYS A 118 -3.72 -10.68 -17.57
N CYS A 119 -3.61 -9.71 -16.67
CA CYS A 119 -4.40 -8.49 -16.69
C CYS A 119 -3.84 -7.38 -17.60
N GLY A 120 -2.66 -7.58 -18.21
CA GLY A 120 -2.02 -6.56 -19.05
C GLY A 120 -1.65 -5.28 -18.29
N ILE A 121 -1.27 -5.40 -17.01
CA ILE A 121 -0.72 -4.29 -16.22
C ILE A 121 0.72 -4.59 -15.82
N ARG A 122 1.49 -3.57 -15.42
CA ARG A 122 2.86 -3.77 -14.92
C ARG A 122 2.91 -3.84 -13.41
N ILE A 123 3.79 -4.71 -12.91
CA ILE A 123 4.22 -4.69 -11.52
C ILE A 123 5.58 -4.00 -11.41
N ILE A 124 5.70 -3.05 -10.48
CA ILE A 124 6.98 -2.62 -9.93
C ILE A 124 7.23 -3.44 -8.67
N PRO A 125 8.22 -4.35 -8.64
CA PRO A 125 8.58 -5.04 -7.41
C PRO A 125 9.04 -4.02 -6.36
N GLY A 126 8.49 -4.11 -5.16
CA GLY A 126 8.90 -3.25 -4.07
C GLY A 126 8.68 -3.89 -2.71
N VAL A 127 9.08 -3.15 -1.68
CA VAL A 127 8.89 -3.50 -0.28
C VAL A 127 8.79 -2.21 0.53
N GLU A 128 7.92 -2.21 1.54
CA GLU A 128 7.90 -1.15 2.55
C GLU A 128 8.69 -1.61 3.77
N ILE A 129 9.90 -1.06 3.95
CA ILE A 129 10.84 -1.44 4.99
C ILE A 129 10.58 -0.61 6.25
N SER A 130 10.34 -1.28 7.35
CA SER A 130 10.21 -0.67 8.67
C SER A 130 11.58 -0.30 9.22
N ALA A 131 11.75 0.94 9.65
CA ALA A 131 13.00 1.43 10.20
C ALA A 131 12.75 2.31 11.43
N LEU A 132 13.79 2.48 12.23
CA LEU A 132 13.83 3.48 13.29
C LEU A 132 14.80 4.57 12.87
N HIS A 133 14.29 5.79 12.75
CA HIS A 133 15.12 6.96 12.55
C HIS A 133 15.52 7.51 13.91
N SER A 134 16.81 7.44 14.24
CA SER A 134 17.38 8.08 15.42
C SER A 134 18.13 9.35 15.04
N PRO A 135 17.64 10.54 15.41
CA PRO A 135 18.37 11.78 15.21
C PRO A 135 19.69 11.74 15.98
N ARG A 136 20.79 12.17 15.35
CA ARG A 136 22.11 12.22 15.99
C ARG A 136 22.15 13.11 17.23
N GLU A 137 21.28 14.11 17.29
CA GLU A 137 21.23 15.14 18.33
C GLU A 137 20.51 14.68 19.61
N ILE A 138 19.70 13.61 19.54
CA ILE A 138 18.93 13.11 20.68
C ILE A 138 19.17 11.61 20.84
N PRO A 139 20.24 11.20 21.55
CA PRO A 139 20.50 9.80 21.84
C PRO A 139 19.30 9.15 22.56
N GLY A 140 18.82 8.03 22.03
CA GLY A 140 17.69 7.27 22.59
C GLY A 140 16.31 7.68 22.08
N ALA A 141 16.19 8.75 21.29
CA ALA A 141 14.97 9.02 20.52
C ALA A 141 15.01 8.24 19.20
N GLY A 142 14.04 7.36 18.98
CA GLY A 142 13.85 6.65 17.72
C GLY A 142 12.42 6.84 17.24
N GLU A 143 12.25 7.42 16.06
CA GLU A 143 10.96 7.57 15.40
C GLU A 143 10.75 6.41 14.42
N PRO A 144 9.61 5.70 14.49
CA PRO A 144 9.28 4.69 13.49
C PRO A 144 9.02 5.37 12.14
N VAL A 145 9.79 4.98 11.13
CA VAL A 145 9.63 5.44 9.75
C VAL A 145 9.53 4.24 8.81
N HIS A 146 8.87 4.44 7.67
CA HIS A 146 8.80 3.43 6.62
C HIS A 146 9.53 3.92 5.36
N ILE A 147 10.30 3.03 4.75
CA ILE A 147 11.09 3.30 3.55
C ILE A 147 10.53 2.44 2.42
N LEU A 148 9.99 3.08 1.39
CA LEU A 148 9.60 2.39 0.15
C LEU A 148 10.85 2.15 -0.70
N ALA A 149 11.14 0.88 -0.98
CA ALA A 149 12.18 0.47 -1.90
C ALA A 149 11.53 -0.14 -3.15
N TYR A 150 11.90 0.39 -4.33
CA TYR A 150 11.43 -0.08 -5.63
C TYR A 150 12.59 -0.69 -6.41
N TYR A 151 12.29 -1.76 -7.15
CA TYR A 151 13.28 -2.49 -7.93
C TYR A 151 12.86 -2.59 -9.40
N GLY A 152 13.85 -2.86 -10.26
CA GLY A 152 13.60 -3.21 -11.65
C GLY A 152 12.92 -4.58 -11.78
N MET A 153 12.59 -4.99 -13.01
CA MET A 153 11.91 -6.27 -13.28
C MET A 153 12.69 -7.50 -12.80
N CYS A 154 14.02 -7.42 -12.70
CA CYS A 154 14.86 -8.50 -12.18
C CYS A 154 14.90 -8.56 -10.64
N GLY A 155 14.21 -7.65 -9.94
CA GLY A 155 14.27 -7.54 -8.49
C GLY A 155 15.58 -6.94 -7.95
N PRO A 156 15.82 -7.05 -6.64
CA PRO A 156 17.07 -6.62 -6.02
C PRO A 156 18.25 -7.49 -6.44
N SER A 157 19.42 -6.87 -6.67
CA SER A 157 20.65 -7.59 -7.04
C SER A 157 21.19 -8.50 -5.93
N ARG A 158 20.86 -8.21 -4.66
CA ARG A 158 21.28 -8.97 -3.46
C ARG A 158 20.03 -9.46 -2.70
N PHE A 159 19.20 -10.26 -3.38
CA PHE A 159 17.90 -10.70 -2.84
C PHE A 159 18.04 -11.43 -1.50
N ASP A 160 18.95 -12.39 -1.38
CA ASP A 160 19.07 -13.22 -0.17
C ASP A 160 19.47 -12.39 1.07
N GLU A 161 20.32 -11.39 0.89
CA GLU A 161 20.71 -10.48 1.97
C GLU A 161 19.58 -9.54 2.37
N LEU A 162 18.83 -9.04 1.37
CA LEU A 162 17.63 -8.25 1.62
C LEU A 162 16.62 -9.09 2.39
N ASP A 163 16.25 -10.28 1.93
CA ASP A 163 15.25 -11.11 2.61
C ASP A 163 15.70 -11.54 4.00
N SER A 164 16.99 -11.82 4.22
CA SER A 164 17.54 -12.08 5.56
C SER A 164 17.36 -10.89 6.49
N MET A 165 17.62 -9.67 6.01
CA MET A 165 17.41 -8.44 6.77
C MET A 165 15.91 -8.22 7.05
N LEU A 166 15.05 -8.40 6.06
CA LEU A 166 13.60 -8.28 6.19
C LEU A 166 13.04 -9.31 7.18
N LEU A 167 13.54 -10.55 7.16
CA LEU A 167 13.16 -11.59 8.11
C LEU A 167 13.49 -11.20 9.56
N ASN A 168 14.65 -10.58 9.80
CA ASN A 168 15.01 -10.08 11.12
C ASN A 168 14.03 -9.01 11.62
N ILE A 169 13.58 -8.11 10.74
CA ILE A 169 12.55 -7.12 11.08
C ILE A 169 11.21 -7.82 11.40
N ARG A 170 10.79 -8.78 10.57
CA ARG A 170 9.57 -9.58 10.78
C ARG A 170 9.61 -10.32 12.12
N ASN A 171 10.75 -10.88 12.52
CA ASN A 171 10.93 -11.55 13.83
C ASN A 171 10.65 -10.59 15.00
N GLY A 172 11.11 -9.34 14.91
CA GLY A 172 10.81 -8.30 15.90
C GLY A 172 9.30 -8.02 16.02
N ARG A 173 8.55 -8.06 14.92
CA ARG A 173 7.09 -7.85 14.93
C ARG A 173 6.34 -8.90 15.75
N TYR A 174 6.79 -10.16 15.75
CA TYR A 174 6.17 -11.20 16.58
C TYR A 174 6.30 -10.90 18.08
N LEU A 175 7.48 -10.45 18.52
CA LEU A 175 7.71 -10.05 19.91
C LEU A 175 6.88 -8.83 20.27
N ARG A 176 6.88 -7.82 19.40
CA ARG A 176 6.09 -6.60 19.58
C ARG A 176 4.59 -6.91 19.70
N ALA A 177 4.05 -7.78 18.84
CA ALA A 177 2.65 -8.18 18.90
C ALA A 177 2.30 -8.85 20.23
N LYS A 178 3.15 -9.76 20.73
CA LYS A 178 2.95 -10.37 22.07
C LYS A 178 2.96 -9.33 23.19
N ASN A 179 3.85 -8.35 23.13
CA ASN A 179 3.90 -7.26 24.10
C ASN A 179 2.63 -6.39 24.07
N ILE A 180 2.11 -6.08 22.88
CA ILE A 180 0.83 -5.37 22.72
C ILE A 180 -0.31 -6.18 23.36
N LEU A 181 -0.37 -7.51 23.11
CA LEU A 181 -1.41 -8.37 23.70
C LEU A 181 -1.32 -8.42 25.23
N ALA A 182 -0.12 -8.46 25.80
CA ALA A 182 0.08 -8.39 27.24
C ALA A 182 -0.45 -7.07 27.82
N LYS A 183 -0.18 -5.93 27.16
CA LYS A 183 -0.72 -4.63 27.56
C LYS A 183 -2.24 -4.57 27.47
N LEU A 184 -2.83 -5.08 26.38
CA LEU A 184 -4.29 -5.17 26.22
C LEU A 184 -4.93 -6.04 27.32
N ASN A 185 -4.28 -7.13 27.74
CA ASN A 185 -4.75 -7.94 28.85
C ASN A 185 -4.79 -7.16 30.17
N SER A 186 -3.76 -6.36 30.46
CA SER A 186 -3.74 -5.46 31.63
C SER A 186 -4.85 -4.40 31.58
N LEU A 187 -5.32 -4.04 30.38
CA LEU A 187 -6.47 -3.16 30.16
C LEU A 187 -7.82 -3.91 30.21
N LYS A 188 -7.83 -5.17 30.62
CA LYS A 188 -9.03 -6.05 30.68
C LYS A 188 -9.65 -6.33 29.31
N MET A 189 -8.83 -6.31 28.25
CA MET A 189 -9.23 -6.61 26.87
C MET A 189 -8.43 -7.80 26.31
N PRO A 190 -8.57 -9.01 26.88
CA PRO A 190 -7.80 -10.16 26.44
C PRO A 190 -8.13 -10.52 24.99
N ILE A 191 -7.08 -10.68 24.17
CA ILE A 191 -7.13 -11.16 22.79
C ILE A 191 -6.19 -12.37 22.67
N LYS A 192 -6.70 -13.47 22.12
CA LYS A 192 -5.93 -14.71 21.94
C LYS A 192 -4.91 -14.56 20.82
N TRP A 193 -3.68 -15.04 21.07
CA TRP A 193 -2.60 -15.03 20.08
C TRP A 193 -2.99 -15.75 18.80
N GLU A 194 -3.64 -16.91 18.92
CA GLU A 194 -4.07 -17.76 17.81
C GLU A 194 -5.06 -17.04 16.90
N ARG A 195 -5.89 -16.14 17.47
CA ARG A 195 -6.82 -15.36 16.66
C ARG A 195 -6.08 -14.32 15.83
N VAL A 196 -5.10 -13.63 16.43
CA VAL A 196 -4.30 -12.61 15.75
C VAL A 196 -3.47 -13.23 14.62
N THR A 197 -2.83 -14.38 14.85
CA THR A 197 -2.07 -15.08 13.80
C THR A 197 -2.99 -15.61 12.71
N LYS A 198 -4.18 -16.10 13.05
CA LYS A 198 -5.18 -16.50 12.05
C LYS A 198 -5.67 -15.32 11.19
N ILE A 199 -5.78 -14.13 11.76
CA ILE A 199 -6.13 -12.89 11.02
C ILE A 199 -4.97 -12.44 10.14
N ALA A 200 -3.73 -12.54 10.62
CA ALA A 200 -2.54 -12.18 9.84
C ALA A 200 -2.34 -13.12 8.65
N GLY A 201 -2.60 -14.41 8.82
CA GLY A 201 -2.35 -15.43 7.81
C GLY A 201 -1.09 -16.23 8.09
N GLU A 202 -0.95 -17.35 7.39
CA GLU A 202 0.19 -18.26 7.55
C GLU A 202 1.49 -17.59 7.06
N GLY A 203 2.54 -17.65 7.88
CA GLY A 203 3.84 -17.02 7.57
C GLY A 203 3.87 -15.50 7.68
N VAL A 204 2.76 -14.84 8.02
CA VAL A 204 2.66 -13.38 8.10
C VAL A 204 2.92 -12.87 9.51
N ALA A 205 3.89 -11.96 9.65
CA ALA A 205 4.24 -11.36 10.92
C ALA A 205 3.14 -10.39 11.42
N PRO A 206 2.52 -10.61 12.60
CA PRO A 206 1.41 -9.78 13.02
C PRO A 206 1.79 -8.32 13.31
N GLY A 207 1.23 -7.39 12.53
CA GLY A 207 1.23 -5.95 12.83
C GLY A 207 0.06 -5.46 13.70
N ARG A 208 0.08 -4.16 14.04
CA ARG A 208 -0.99 -3.48 14.80
C ARG A 208 -2.34 -3.57 14.12
N LEU A 209 -2.39 -3.57 12.79
CA LEU A 209 -3.64 -3.67 12.04
C LEU A 209 -4.35 -5.02 12.26
N HIS A 210 -3.63 -6.13 12.38
CA HIS A 210 -4.22 -7.44 12.71
C HIS A 210 -4.78 -7.46 14.13
N ILE A 211 -4.08 -6.84 15.09
CA ILE A 211 -4.56 -6.71 16.46
C ILE A 211 -5.80 -5.81 16.51
N ALA A 212 -5.82 -4.71 15.75
CA ALA A 212 -6.98 -3.85 15.62
C ALA A 212 -8.20 -4.59 15.06
N ARG A 213 -8.02 -5.42 14.03
CA ARG A 213 -9.06 -6.31 13.50
C ARG A 213 -9.55 -7.29 14.56
N ALA A 214 -8.65 -7.90 15.34
CA ALA A 214 -9.01 -8.80 16.43
C ALA A 214 -9.82 -8.09 17.54
N LEU A 215 -9.48 -6.84 17.86
CA LEU A 215 -10.22 -6.02 18.83
C LEU A 215 -11.64 -5.71 18.35
N VAL A 216 -11.82 -5.45 17.05
CA VAL A 216 -13.14 -5.25 16.44
C VAL A 216 -13.95 -6.54 16.50
N GLU A 217 -13.39 -7.67 16.09
CA GLU A 217 -14.08 -8.96 16.12
C GLU A 217 -14.47 -9.40 17.54
N ALA A 218 -13.68 -9.04 18.55
CA ALA A 218 -13.97 -9.31 19.95
C ALA A 218 -15.00 -8.34 20.55
N GLY A 219 -15.45 -7.32 19.81
CA GLY A 219 -16.46 -6.36 20.25
C GLY A 219 -15.95 -5.30 21.24
N TYR A 220 -14.63 -5.15 21.40
CA TYR A 220 -14.08 -4.12 22.29
C TYR A 220 -14.07 -2.72 21.67
N VAL A 221 -14.11 -2.65 20.34
CA VAL A 221 -14.12 -1.41 19.56
C VAL A 221 -15.00 -1.57 18.31
N ASP A 222 -15.63 -0.48 17.88
CA ASP A 222 -16.58 -0.47 16.78
C ASP A 222 -15.93 -0.62 15.40
N ASN A 223 -14.67 -0.17 15.29
CA ASN A 223 -13.91 -0.19 14.04
C ASN A 223 -12.41 -0.03 14.28
N VAL A 224 -11.63 -0.33 13.24
CA VAL A 224 -10.16 -0.27 13.25
C VAL A 224 -9.65 1.12 13.65
N ARG A 225 -10.28 2.20 13.15
CA ARG A 225 -9.88 3.58 13.48
C ARG A 225 -9.98 3.83 14.98
N GLN A 226 -11.06 3.38 15.62
CA GLN A 226 -11.24 3.51 17.07
C GLN A 226 -10.15 2.72 17.84
N ALA A 227 -9.76 1.54 17.35
CA ALA A 227 -8.67 0.75 17.95
C ALA A 227 -7.34 1.52 17.98
N PHE A 228 -6.96 2.16 16.87
CA PHE A 228 -5.75 2.98 16.79
C PHE A 228 -5.84 4.22 17.67
N ASN A 229 -6.94 4.96 17.58
CA ASN A 229 -7.10 6.21 18.33
C ASN A 229 -7.08 6.01 19.86
N LYS A 230 -7.62 4.89 20.35
CA LYS A 230 -7.73 4.64 21.80
C LYS A 230 -6.59 3.82 22.39
N TYR A 231 -6.02 2.89 21.63
CA TYR A 231 -5.16 1.84 22.21
C TYR A 231 -3.84 1.62 21.49
N LEU A 232 -3.84 1.61 20.15
CA LEU A 232 -2.72 1.09 19.35
C LEU A 232 -1.87 2.15 18.64
N GLY A 233 -2.28 3.42 18.66
CA GLY A 233 -1.49 4.55 18.14
C GLY A 233 -0.16 4.70 18.87
N ASP A 234 0.74 5.54 18.37
CA ASP A 234 2.12 5.63 18.90
C ASP A 234 2.18 6.12 20.37
N ASP A 235 1.18 6.90 20.79
CA ASP A 235 0.99 7.32 22.19
C ASP A 235 -0.04 6.45 22.95
N GLY A 236 -0.50 5.37 22.32
CA GLY A 236 -1.57 4.52 22.83
C GLY A 236 -1.14 3.68 24.04
N PRO A 237 -2.04 3.38 25.00
CA PRO A 237 -1.72 2.61 26.20
C PRO A 237 -1.26 1.16 25.91
N ALA A 238 -1.62 0.61 24.75
CA ALA A 238 -1.18 -0.71 24.31
C ALA A 238 -0.02 -0.66 23.31
N TYR A 239 0.51 0.53 22.98
CA TYR A 239 1.67 0.67 22.09
C TYR A 239 2.88 -0.08 22.64
N ALA A 240 3.65 -0.73 21.77
CA ALA A 240 4.94 -1.32 22.09
C ALA A 240 5.87 -1.14 20.91
N THR A 241 7.15 -0.95 21.19
CA THR A 241 8.24 -0.87 20.21
C THR A 241 8.78 -2.24 19.88
#